data_AF-A0A970HSV2-F1
#
_entry.id   AF-A0A970HSV2-F1
#
_cell.length_a   1.000
_cell.length_b   1.000
_cell.length_c   1.000
_cell.angle_alpha   90.00
_cell.angle_beta   90.00
_cell.angle_gamma   90.00
#
_symmetry.space_group_name_H-M   'P 1'
#
loop_
_entity.id
_entity.type
_entity.pdbx_description
1 polymer ?
#
loop_
_entity_poly.entity_id
_entity_poly.type
_entity_poly.pdbx_seq_one_letter_code
_entity_poly.pdbx_strand_id
1 'polypeptide(L)'
;MLASALYTRRHAALAWLPVILLVLSVAAAAQSWRGDYPPFADYASAEARRIADNILSWQMDHGGWTKEVDFAQMAWQEGWPKSTQVYRGVELGSFDDGKTTAEIRFLALVFAATGDERYKEGVLKGLDFIFAAQYPSGGWPQAYPERGNYSDYVTFNDHAMVRVLHLLTEVANGNPPYDFVDLERRERAQAAIERGIDYILKSQIRDRGILTAWNQQHHPETYEPMPGRPYEPVAITAYESVAVVEFLMGLPDPSPEVREAILSALEWFERTRLPDGTWARFYEIGTDRPIFLGRDGIVRYSIHEIDEERQTGYAWYGTWPRGLLQAVRTSGYLDALYASLPERSVPRIEIAGPLAEPQPEVHGAVPVEIAVTLPDPSAVTEVAVHVDELLVYSAPAAPSGALTVDTAALPDGPHQLIVTVHTADGLQHVRRYNFRSVNGWTLTETFRPPDVSAWFGTVDYLQASERSDGWSYSSGDGAQFFGDGTRLVRSENTAEHLVWETPYLRYVEVTLYVTDPAFAGAVSLELWANGSWRALSPTVDLQPGDPWSQAVLRARAEGSEAGSRLRLTVPASVPASALHLGHLELAGTLVQAE
;
A
#
# COMPACT_ATOMS: atom_id res chain seq x y z
N MET A 1 48.17 15.34 14.44
CA MET A 1 47.43 15.35 13.15
C MET A 1 47.16 13.94 12.60
N LEU A 2 48.11 12.98 12.65
CA LEU A 2 47.86 11.59 12.22
C LEU A 2 46.91 10.76 13.12
N ALA A 3 46.86 11.04 14.42
CA ALA A 3 45.96 10.34 15.35
C ALA A 3 44.47 10.78 15.23
N SER A 4 44.21 11.99 14.73
CA SER A 4 42.84 12.49 14.54
C SER A 4 42.21 11.91 13.26
N ALA A 5 42.99 11.75 12.18
CA ALA A 5 42.51 11.10 10.94
C ALA A 5 42.22 9.60 11.09
N LEU A 6 42.91 8.91 12.00
CA LEU A 6 42.65 7.50 12.34
C LEU A 6 41.46 7.33 13.29
N TYR A 7 41.12 8.35 14.08
CA TYR A 7 39.95 8.35 14.97
C TYR A 7 38.65 8.54 14.17
N THR A 8 38.63 9.46 13.19
CA THR A 8 37.45 9.70 12.33
C THR A 8 37.13 8.52 11.42
N ARG A 9 38.13 7.79 10.90
CA ARG A 9 37.93 6.59 10.06
C ARG A 9 37.41 5.37 10.84
N ARG A 10 37.77 5.22 12.12
CA ARG A 10 37.27 4.11 12.96
C ARG A 10 35.82 4.30 13.41
N HIS A 11 35.37 5.54 13.58
CA HIS A 11 33.98 5.82 13.95
C HIS A 11 33.02 5.87 12.74
N ALA A 12 33.50 6.25 11.56
CA ALA A 12 32.74 6.06 10.31
C ALA A 12 32.48 4.57 10.06
N ALA A 13 33.47 3.68 10.19
CA ALA A 13 33.28 2.24 10.00
C ALA A 13 32.31 1.57 11.02
N LEU A 14 32.09 2.17 12.19
CA LEU A 14 31.16 1.68 13.21
C LEU A 14 29.70 2.07 12.93
N ALA A 15 29.46 3.19 12.23
CA ALA A 15 28.11 3.62 11.83
C ALA A 15 27.48 2.72 10.75
N TRP A 16 28.29 1.90 10.06
CA TRP A 16 27.85 1.01 8.98
C TRP A 16 27.83 -0.49 9.36
N LEU A 17 28.11 -0.85 10.62
CA LEU A 17 27.97 -2.23 11.11
C LEU A 17 26.54 -2.81 11.00
N PRO A 18 25.44 -2.05 11.19
CA PRO A 18 24.10 -2.55 10.86
C PRO A 18 23.83 -2.68 9.36
N VAL A 19 24.61 -2.00 8.49
CA VAL A 19 24.53 -2.15 7.02
C VAL A 19 25.06 -3.50 6.57
N ILE A 20 26.06 -4.07 7.27
CA ILE A 20 26.60 -5.41 6.96
C ILE A 20 25.54 -6.51 7.16
N LEU A 21 24.63 -6.36 8.13
CA LEU A 21 23.50 -7.28 8.35
C LEU A 21 22.37 -7.11 7.33
N LEU A 22 22.14 -5.89 6.84
CA LEU A 22 21.21 -5.62 5.74
C LEU A 22 21.73 -6.19 4.41
N VAL A 23 23.04 -6.07 4.14
CA VAL A 23 23.73 -6.71 3.00
C VAL A 23 23.56 -8.24 3.03
N LEU A 24 23.50 -8.87 4.21
CA LEU A 24 23.21 -10.29 4.35
C LEU A 24 21.73 -10.65 4.10
N SER A 25 20.79 -9.72 4.28
CA SER A 25 19.38 -9.91 3.86
C SER A 25 19.17 -9.72 2.35
N VAL A 26 19.97 -8.86 1.69
CA VAL A 26 20.04 -8.77 0.22
C VAL A 26 20.64 -10.06 -0.37
N ALA A 27 21.50 -10.77 0.36
CA ALA A 27 21.95 -12.11 -0.04
C ALA A 27 20.81 -13.16 -0.03
N ALA A 28 19.73 -12.97 0.73
CA ALA A 28 18.53 -13.80 0.59
C ALA A 28 17.73 -13.45 -0.68
N ALA A 29 17.79 -12.19 -1.15
CA ALA A 29 17.29 -11.81 -2.47
C ALA A 29 18.14 -12.44 -3.61
N ALA A 30 19.41 -12.78 -3.39
CA ALA A 30 20.18 -13.61 -4.33
C ALA A 30 19.53 -14.97 -4.63
N GLN A 31 18.64 -15.46 -3.76
CA GLN A 31 17.81 -16.65 -4.01
C GLN A 31 16.65 -16.38 -4.99
N SER A 32 16.10 -15.15 -5.04
CA SER A 32 14.97 -14.78 -5.93
C SER A 32 15.40 -14.44 -7.36
N TRP A 33 16.69 -14.17 -7.59
CA TRP A 33 17.24 -13.85 -8.91
C TRP A 33 17.61 -15.08 -9.77
N ARG A 34 17.32 -16.31 -9.30
CA ARG A 34 17.61 -17.56 -10.03
C ARG A 34 16.66 -17.82 -11.23
N GLY A 35 15.65 -16.98 -11.43
CA GLY A 35 14.63 -17.18 -12.46
C GLY A 35 13.75 -18.39 -12.16
N ASP A 36 13.23 -19.03 -13.21
CA ASP A 36 12.29 -20.15 -13.13
C ASP A 36 12.93 -21.51 -12.81
N TYR A 37 14.24 -21.57 -12.54
CA TYR A 37 14.94 -22.83 -12.35
C TYR A 37 14.90 -23.32 -10.90
N PRO A 38 14.57 -24.61 -10.65
CA PRO A 38 14.53 -25.14 -9.30
C PRO A 38 15.95 -25.16 -8.69
N PRO A 39 16.08 -24.90 -7.38
CA PRO A 39 17.35 -25.08 -6.70
C PRO A 39 17.70 -26.58 -6.63
N PHE A 40 18.93 -26.93 -6.98
CA PHE A 40 19.45 -28.28 -6.82
C PHE A 40 20.34 -28.38 -5.58
N ALA A 41 20.18 -29.48 -4.83
CA ALA A 41 21.15 -29.85 -3.78
C ALA A 41 22.51 -30.25 -4.39
N ASP A 42 22.48 -30.80 -5.60
CA ASP A 42 23.65 -31.14 -6.40
C ASP A 42 23.42 -30.75 -7.87
N TYR A 43 24.15 -29.73 -8.33
CA TYR A 43 24.11 -29.25 -9.72
C TYR A 43 24.84 -30.18 -10.70
N ALA A 44 25.51 -31.23 -10.24
CA ALA A 44 26.05 -32.30 -11.08
C ALA A 44 25.04 -33.41 -11.40
N SER A 45 23.85 -33.37 -10.81
CA SER A 45 22.78 -34.36 -11.01
C SER A 45 22.35 -34.48 -12.47
N ALA A 46 21.80 -35.64 -12.84
CA ALA A 46 21.33 -35.90 -14.20
C ALA A 46 20.24 -34.90 -14.65
N GLU A 47 19.37 -34.49 -13.74
CA GLU A 47 18.31 -33.52 -14.03
C GLU A 47 18.86 -32.10 -14.23
N ALA A 48 19.79 -31.65 -13.38
CA ALA A 48 20.45 -30.36 -13.57
C ALA A 48 21.20 -30.30 -14.91
N ARG A 49 21.91 -31.37 -15.27
CA ARG A 49 22.59 -31.49 -16.58
C ARG A 49 21.59 -31.49 -17.74
N ARG A 50 20.47 -32.21 -17.64
CA ARG A 50 19.42 -32.22 -18.67
C ARG A 50 18.86 -30.82 -18.91
N ILE A 51 18.57 -30.07 -17.85
CA ILE A 51 18.11 -28.68 -17.95
C ILE A 51 19.20 -27.80 -18.58
N ALA A 52 20.47 -27.95 -18.18
CA ALA A 52 21.56 -27.18 -18.76
C ALA A 52 21.79 -27.48 -20.25
N ASP A 53 21.70 -28.74 -20.66
CA ASP A 53 21.77 -29.15 -22.07
C ASP A 53 20.60 -28.55 -22.87
N ASN A 54 19.39 -28.54 -22.30
CA ASN A 54 18.26 -27.85 -22.93
C ASN A 54 18.54 -26.35 -23.08
N ILE A 55 18.95 -25.66 -22.01
CA ILE A 55 19.28 -24.22 -22.04
C ILE A 55 20.31 -23.93 -23.14
N LEU A 56 21.42 -24.67 -23.20
CA LEU A 56 22.44 -24.48 -24.23
C LEU A 56 21.89 -24.66 -25.65
N SER A 57 21.00 -25.65 -25.86
CA SER A 57 20.43 -25.90 -27.19
C SER A 57 19.65 -24.69 -27.74
N TRP A 58 19.06 -23.87 -26.85
CA TRP A 58 18.32 -22.65 -27.20
C TRP A 58 19.18 -21.38 -27.29
N GLN A 59 20.47 -21.41 -26.92
CA GLN A 59 21.31 -20.22 -26.99
C GLN A 59 21.50 -19.77 -28.44
N MET A 60 21.26 -18.49 -28.72
CA MET A 60 21.41 -17.91 -30.06
C MET A 60 22.88 -17.63 -30.41
N ASP A 61 23.13 -17.33 -31.68
CA ASP A 61 24.48 -17.05 -32.19
C ASP A 61 25.14 -15.82 -31.54
N HIS A 62 24.35 -14.82 -31.16
CA HIS A 62 24.81 -13.64 -30.43
C HIS A 62 24.95 -13.86 -28.91
N GLY A 63 24.48 -14.99 -28.39
CA GLY A 63 24.67 -15.40 -26.99
C GLY A 63 23.44 -15.24 -26.07
N GLY A 64 22.39 -14.54 -26.50
CA GLY A 64 21.16 -14.36 -25.72
C GLY A 64 20.18 -15.53 -25.83
N TRP A 65 19.12 -15.46 -25.01
CA TRP A 65 18.00 -16.41 -25.01
C TRP A 65 16.65 -15.71 -25.21
N THR A 66 15.68 -16.42 -25.79
CA THR A 66 14.29 -15.93 -25.90
C THR A 66 13.54 -16.05 -24.58
N LYS A 67 12.42 -15.34 -24.45
CA LYS A 67 11.49 -15.47 -23.32
C LYS A 67 10.32 -16.43 -23.53
N GLU A 68 10.13 -16.93 -24.75
CA GLU A 68 8.88 -17.60 -25.14
C GLU A 68 8.82 -19.08 -24.76
N VAL A 69 9.91 -19.63 -24.23
CA VAL A 69 10.08 -21.07 -24.00
C VAL A 69 10.50 -21.35 -22.57
N ASP A 70 9.92 -22.42 -22.01
CA ASP A 70 10.40 -23.06 -20.78
C ASP A 70 11.53 -24.05 -21.12
N PHE A 71 12.76 -23.59 -20.96
CA PHE A 71 13.96 -24.37 -21.25
C PHE A 71 14.13 -25.56 -20.29
N ALA A 72 13.54 -25.54 -19.09
CA ALA A 72 13.62 -26.66 -18.18
C ALA A 72 12.88 -27.90 -18.72
N GLN A 73 11.85 -27.68 -19.55
CA GLN A 73 11.01 -28.74 -20.10
C GLN A 73 11.42 -29.18 -21.50
N MET A 74 11.96 -28.28 -22.33
CA MET A 74 12.09 -28.54 -23.76
C MET A 74 13.48 -28.21 -24.32
N ALA A 75 14.10 -29.17 -25.02
CA ALA A 75 15.28 -28.94 -25.86
C ALA A 75 14.88 -28.34 -27.22
N TRP A 76 15.76 -27.56 -27.82
CA TRP A 76 15.59 -27.05 -29.17
C TRP A 76 15.69 -28.19 -30.20
N GLN A 77 14.94 -28.09 -31.29
CA GLN A 77 14.98 -29.04 -32.40
C GLN A 77 15.44 -28.34 -33.69
N GLU A 78 16.16 -29.08 -34.51
CA GLU A 78 16.66 -28.58 -35.79
C GLU A 78 15.51 -28.04 -36.66
N GLY A 79 15.69 -26.81 -37.18
CA GLY A 79 14.71 -26.12 -38.00
C GLY A 79 13.68 -25.28 -37.23
N TRP A 80 13.71 -25.30 -35.89
CA TRP A 80 12.89 -24.37 -35.10
C TRP A 80 13.56 -22.99 -34.98
N PRO A 81 12.79 -21.89 -35.02
CA PRO A 81 13.32 -20.61 -34.60
C PRO A 81 13.70 -20.68 -33.11
N LYS A 82 14.83 -20.10 -32.74
CA LYS A 82 15.24 -19.90 -31.35
C LYS A 82 14.54 -18.70 -30.70
N SER A 83 13.92 -17.82 -31.48
CA SER A 83 13.08 -16.72 -30.99
C SER A 83 11.94 -16.42 -31.95
N THR A 84 10.73 -16.22 -31.43
CA THR A 84 9.60 -15.69 -32.22
C THR A 84 9.69 -14.18 -32.40
N GLN A 85 10.51 -13.51 -31.59
CA GLN A 85 10.89 -12.12 -31.82
C GLN A 85 12.00 -12.06 -32.88
N VAL A 86 11.62 -11.60 -34.07
CA VAL A 86 12.52 -11.42 -35.20
C VAL A 86 12.43 -9.98 -35.69
N TYR A 87 13.57 -9.32 -35.85
CA TYR A 87 13.64 -8.01 -36.49
C TYR A 87 14.73 -7.99 -37.57
N ARG A 88 14.36 -7.50 -38.77
CA ARG A 88 15.23 -7.48 -39.96
C ARG A 88 15.90 -8.84 -40.26
N GLY A 89 15.20 -9.93 -39.98
CA GLY A 89 15.68 -11.30 -40.21
C GLY A 89 16.61 -11.84 -39.14
N VAL A 90 16.79 -11.14 -38.01
CA VAL A 90 17.61 -11.57 -36.88
C VAL A 90 16.72 -11.93 -35.70
N GLU A 91 16.97 -13.09 -35.10
CA GLU A 91 16.30 -13.56 -33.88
C GLU A 91 16.82 -12.79 -32.66
N LEU A 92 15.91 -12.31 -31.82
CA LEU A 92 16.23 -11.43 -30.69
C LEU A 92 16.34 -12.22 -29.38
N GLY A 93 17.38 -11.91 -28.60
CA GLY A 93 17.48 -12.27 -27.19
C GLY A 93 16.72 -11.28 -26.30
N SER A 94 16.36 -11.71 -25.10
CA SER A 94 15.55 -10.95 -24.15
C SER A 94 16.17 -10.92 -22.75
N PHE A 95 16.00 -9.80 -22.07
CA PHE A 95 16.20 -9.64 -20.63
C PHE A 95 14.87 -9.61 -19.84
N ASP A 96 13.75 -9.52 -20.57
CA ASP A 96 12.40 -9.62 -20.00
C ASP A 96 12.20 -10.96 -19.27
N ASP A 97 11.38 -10.98 -18.22
CA ASP A 97 11.09 -12.16 -17.40
C ASP A 97 12.35 -12.88 -16.86
N GLY A 98 13.45 -12.14 -16.66
CA GLY A 98 14.72 -12.66 -16.12
C GLY A 98 15.56 -13.49 -17.08
N LYS A 99 15.18 -13.55 -18.35
CA LYS A 99 15.87 -14.31 -19.40
C LYS A 99 17.26 -13.79 -19.66
N THR A 100 18.09 -14.64 -20.25
CA THR A 100 19.54 -14.50 -20.40
C THR A 100 20.30 -14.54 -19.08
N THR A 101 19.90 -13.75 -18.07
CA THR A 101 20.59 -13.69 -16.78
C THR A 101 20.42 -14.97 -15.96
N ALA A 102 19.22 -15.56 -15.93
CA ALA A 102 18.94 -16.80 -15.22
C ALA A 102 19.67 -18.00 -15.86
N GLU A 103 19.68 -18.05 -17.18
CA GLU A 103 20.37 -19.08 -17.96
C GLU A 103 21.89 -19.04 -17.69
N ILE A 104 22.51 -17.86 -17.72
CA ILE A 104 23.94 -17.69 -17.39
C ILE A 104 24.23 -18.22 -15.98
N ARG A 105 23.41 -17.85 -14.98
CA ARG A 105 23.56 -18.30 -13.60
C ARG A 105 23.47 -19.82 -13.48
N PHE A 106 22.47 -20.42 -14.12
CA PHE A 106 22.26 -21.87 -14.07
C PHE A 106 23.42 -22.62 -14.72
N LEU A 107 23.85 -22.20 -15.90
CA LEU A 107 24.99 -22.79 -16.60
C LEU A 107 26.29 -22.65 -15.81
N ALA A 108 26.52 -21.52 -15.13
CA ALA A 108 27.69 -21.34 -14.28
C ALA A 108 27.71 -22.31 -13.09
N LEU A 109 26.56 -22.52 -12.44
CA LEU A 109 26.44 -23.48 -11.33
C LEU A 109 26.67 -24.92 -11.79
N VAL A 110 26.11 -25.31 -12.94
CA VAL A 110 26.34 -26.66 -13.51
C VAL A 110 27.78 -26.81 -13.98
N PHE A 111 28.39 -25.79 -14.58
CA PHE A 111 29.82 -25.82 -14.91
C PHE A 111 30.67 -26.04 -13.65
N ALA A 112 30.46 -25.24 -12.60
CA ALA A 112 31.22 -25.34 -11.36
C ALA A 112 31.11 -26.73 -10.71
N ALA A 113 29.95 -27.39 -10.84
CA ALA A 113 29.72 -28.73 -10.30
C ALA A 113 30.27 -29.87 -11.18
N THR A 114 30.42 -29.65 -12.49
CA THR A 114 30.65 -30.73 -13.46
C THR A 114 31.97 -30.66 -14.22
N GLY A 115 32.53 -29.46 -14.39
CA GLY A 115 33.68 -29.19 -15.24
C GLY A 115 33.42 -29.34 -16.75
N ASP A 116 32.17 -29.46 -17.20
CA ASP A 116 31.84 -29.58 -18.63
C ASP A 116 31.97 -28.21 -19.34
N GLU A 117 33.05 -28.06 -20.11
CA GLU A 117 33.44 -26.80 -20.76
C GLU A 117 32.36 -26.20 -21.67
N ARG A 118 31.41 -27.00 -22.19
CA ARG A 118 30.29 -26.47 -23.00
C ARG A 118 29.46 -25.45 -22.23
N TYR A 119 29.23 -25.69 -20.93
CA TYR A 119 28.47 -24.78 -20.08
C TYR A 119 29.24 -23.48 -19.82
N LYS A 120 30.57 -23.58 -19.63
CA LYS A 120 31.44 -22.41 -19.51
C LYS A 120 31.45 -21.57 -20.78
N GLU A 121 31.58 -22.20 -21.95
CA GLU A 121 31.48 -21.50 -23.25
C GLU A 121 30.13 -20.78 -23.39
N GLY A 122 29.03 -21.45 -23.01
CA GLY A 122 27.70 -20.84 -23.00
C GLY A 122 27.60 -19.62 -22.08
N VAL A 123 28.18 -19.69 -20.87
CA VAL A 123 28.25 -18.56 -19.94
C VAL A 123 29.02 -17.39 -20.55
N LEU A 124 30.23 -17.64 -21.06
CA LEU A 124 31.08 -16.57 -21.62
C LEU A 124 30.41 -15.88 -22.80
N LYS A 125 29.73 -16.66 -23.66
CA LYS A 125 28.96 -16.12 -24.78
C LYS A 125 27.75 -15.29 -24.33
N GLY A 126 27.07 -15.71 -23.26
CA GLY A 126 25.99 -14.93 -22.65
C GLY A 126 26.48 -13.63 -22.01
N LEU A 127 27.67 -13.62 -21.41
CA LEU A 127 28.29 -12.39 -20.90
C LEU A 127 28.66 -11.44 -22.05
N ASP A 128 29.21 -11.96 -23.15
CA ASP A 128 29.53 -11.15 -24.32
C ASP A 128 28.27 -10.53 -24.95
N PHE A 129 27.14 -11.25 -24.96
CA PHE A 129 25.83 -10.70 -25.33
C PHE A 129 25.42 -9.52 -24.43
N ILE A 130 25.52 -9.67 -23.10
CA ILE A 130 25.22 -8.60 -22.14
C ILE A 130 26.06 -7.35 -22.42
N PHE A 131 27.36 -7.53 -22.69
CA PHE A 131 28.24 -6.40 -22.99
C PHE A 131 27.92 -5.74 -24.33
N ALA A 132 27.53 -6.52 -25.34
CA ALA A 132 27.14 -6.00 -26.65
C ALA A 132 25.80 -5.24 -26.62
N ALA A 133 24.90 -5.62 -25.72
CA ALA A 133 23.58 -5.00 -25.57
C ALA A 133 23.58 -3.69 -24.77
N GLN A 134 24.65 -3.38 -24.02
CA GLN A 134 24.68 -2.16 -23.20
C GLN A 134 24.81 -0.91 -24.07
N TYR A 135 23.92 0.06 -23.86
CA TYR A 135 24.01 1.37 -24.51
C TYR A 135 25.26 2.14 -24.03
N PRO A 136 25.80 3.07 -24.86
CA PRO A 136 26.89 3.95 -24.44
C PRO A 136 26.59 4.75 -23.16
N SER A 137 25.32 5.06 -22.92
CA SER A 137 24.83 5.74 -21.71
C SER A 137 24.81 4.86 -20.46
N GLY A 138 24.91 3.54 -20.61
CA GLY A 138 25.03 2.57 -19.51
C GLY A 138 23.83 1.67 -19.26
N GLY A 139 22.66 1.95 -19.85
CA GLY A 139 21.47 1.11 -19.67
C GLY A 139 21.41 -0.10 -20.62
N TRP A 140 20.45 -1.00 -20.39
CA TRP A 140 20.18 -2.17 -21.22
C TRP A 140 18.76 -2.18 -21.77
N PRO A 141 18.55 -2.59 -23.03
CA PRO A 141 17.23 -2.74 -23.62
C PRO A 141 16.46 -3.93 -23.02
N GLN A 142 15.16 -4.05 -23.30
CA GLN A 142 14.41 -5.27 -23.00
C GLN A 142 14.83 -6.43 -23.92
N ALA A 143 15.04 -6.14 -25.20
CA ALA A 143 15.42 -7.11 -26.21
C ALA A 143 16.61 -6.63 -27.04
N TYR A 144 17.47 -7.55 -27.48
CA TYR A 144 18.64 -7.24 -28.29
C TYR A 144 18.91 -8.36 -29.32
N PRO A 145 19.29 -8.04 -30.58
CA PRO A 145 19.42 -6.70 -31.18
C PRO A 145 18.13 -5.86 -31.23
N GLU A 146 18.27 -4.59 -31.58
CA GLU A 146 17.19 -3.59 -31.59
C GLU A 146 15.97 -4.05 -32.43
N ARG A 147 14.76 -3.81 -31.93
CA ARG A 147 13.47 -4.30 -32.47
C ARG A 147 12.63 -3.20 -33.16
N GLY A 148 12.93 -1.93 -32.91
CA GLY A 148 12.22 -0.76 -33.42
C GLY A 148 10.96 -0.38 -32.62
N ASN A 149 10.89 -0.67 -31.32
CA ASN A 149 9.75 -0.34 -30.45
C ASN A 149 10.18 -0.12 -28.99
N TYR A 150 9.24 -0.09 -28.04
CA TYR A 150 9.56 0.15 -26.63
C TYR A 150 10.58 -0.83 -26.03
N SER A 151 10.76 -2.02 -26.62
CA SER A 151 11.75 -3.00 -26.16
C SER A 151 13.20 -2.51 -26.34
N ASP A 152 13.40 -1.42 -27.09
CA ASP A 152 14.72 -0.79 -27.27
C ASP A 152 15.04 0.21 -26.16
N TYR A 153 14.07 0.64 -25.35
CA TYR A 153 14.34 1.54 -24.23
C TYR A 153 15.12 0.85 -23.12
N VAL A 154 15.85 1.64 -22.33
CA VAL A 154 16.46 1.11 -21.11
C VAL A 154 15.36 0.66 -20.17
N THR A 155 15.41 -0.61 -19.77
CA THR A 155 14.26 -1.30 -19.20
C THR A 155 14.52 -1.70 -17.75
N PHE A 156 13.78 -1.08 -16.82
CA PHE A 156 13.65 -1.54 -15.44
C PHE A 156 12.50 -2.52 -15.26
N ASN A 157 11.49 -2.51 -16.15
CA ASN A 157 10.36 -3.45 -16.15
C ASN A 157 10.82 -4.90 -15.92
N ASP A 158 10.10 -5.61 -15.04
CA ASP A 158 10.40 -7.00 -14.63
C ASP A 158 11.85 -7.17 -14.11
N HIS A 159 12.39 -6.07 -13.60
CA HIS A 159 13.75 -5.91 -13.07
C HIS A 159 14.86 -6.21 -14.10
N ALA A 160 14.61 -6.09 -15.40
CA ALA A 160 15.55 -6.50 -16.46
C ALA A 160 16.96 -5.94 -16.29
N MET A 161 17.12 -4.62 -16.24
CA MET A 161 18.43 -3.98 -16.01
C MET A 161 19.04 -4.33 -14.65
N VAL A 162 18.22 -4.42 -13.59
CA VAL A 162 18.70 -4.71 -12.23
C VAL A 162 19.26 -6.13 -12.12
N ARG A 163 18.62 -7.11 -12.79
CA ARG A 163 19.11 -8.49 -12.87
C ARG A 163 20.47 -8.58 -13.57
N VAL A 164 20.64 -7.83 -14.66
CA VAL A 164 21.92 -7.72 -15.37
C VAL A 164 22.98 -7.16 -14.42
N LEU A 165 22.69 -6.08 -13.72
CA LEU A 165 23.63 -5.46 -12.79
C LEU A 165 24.05 -6.40 -11.65
N HIS A 166 23.10 -7.14 -11.04
CA HIS A 166 23.43 -8.14 -10.02
C HIS A 166 24.32 -9.26 -10.56
N LEU A 167 24.02 -9.79 -11.76
CA LEU A 167 24.85 -10.81 -12.40
C LEU A 167 26.26 -10.29 -12.67
N LEU A 168 26.39 -9.08 -13.23
CA LEU A 168 27.69 -8.49 -13.50
C LEU A 168 28.48 -8.24 -12.21
N THR A 169 27.84 -7.85 -11.12
CA THR A 169 28.50 -7.69 -9.81
C THR A 169 29.08 -9.01 -9.31
N GLU A 170 28.35 -10.12 -9.44
CA GLU A 170 28.87 -11.45 -9.06
C GLU A 170 30.05 -11.88 -9.92
N VAL A 171 29.97 -11.63 -11.24
CA VAL A 171 31.04 -11.92 -12.18
C VAL A 171 32.28 -11.08 -11.87
N ALA A 172 32.13 -9.76 -11.67
CA ALA A 172 33.21 -8.84 -11.37
C ALA A 172 33.95 -9.23 -10.07
N ASN A 173 33.21 -9.68 -9.05
CA ASN A 173 33.78 -10.19 -7.79
C ASN A 173 34.67 -11.44 -8.01
N GLY A 174 34.42 -12.23 -9.06
CA GLY A 174 35.24 -13.40 -9.41
C GLY A 174 35.23 -14.53 -8.38
N ASN A 175 34.21 -14.58 -7.52
CA ASN A 175 33.99 -15.70 -6.61
C ASN A 175 33.25 -16.84 -7.33
N PRO A 176 33.36 -18.10 -6.85
CA PRO A 176 32.56 -19.20 -7.37
C PRO A 176 31.05 -18.84 -7.40
N PRO A 177 30.32 -19.18 -8.48
CA PRO A 177 30.74 -20.05 -9.58
C PRO A 177 31.48 -19.33 -10.73
N TYR A 178 31.84 -18.05 -10.62
CA TYR A 178 32.41 -17.24 -11.72
C TYR A 178 33.93 -17.06 -11.67
N ASP A 179 34.63 -17.79 -10.80
CA ASP A 179 36.08 -17.76 -10.66
C ASP A 179 36.84 -18.18 -11.92
N PHE A 180 36.16 -18.88 -12.85
CA PHE A 180 36.69 -19.22 -14.17
C PHE A 180 36.65 -18.08 -15.20
N VAL A 181 35.91 -16.99 -14.94
CA VAL A 181 35.79 -15.87 -15.87
C VAL A 181 37.11 -15.09 -15.90
N ASP A 182 37.63 -14.85 -17.10
CA ASP A 182 38.91 -14.15 -17.29
C ASP A 182 38.90 -12.72 -16.74
N LEU A 183 40.08 -12.18 -16.48
CA LEU A 183 40.23 -10.84 -15.90
C LEU A 183 39.64 -9.74 -16.81
N GLU A 184 39.79 -9.87 -18.13
CA GLU A 184 39.29 -8.89 -19.09
C GLU A 184 37.76 -8.75 -19.00
N ARG A 185 37.03 -9.86 -18.97
CA ARG A 185 35.57 -9.85 -18.80
C ARG A 185 35.14 -9.35 -17.43
N ARG A 186 35.90 -9.62 -16.36
CA ARG A 186 35.61 -9.09 -15.02
C ARG A 186 35.80 -7.58 -14.95
N GLU A 187 36.85 -7.04 -15.57
CA GLU A 187 37.06 -5.59 -15.68
C GLU A 187 35.99 -4.93 -16.57
N ARG A 188 35.58 -5.59 -17.67
CA ARG A 188 34.46 -5.14 -18.50
C ARG A 188 33.14 -5.13 -17.73
N ALA A 189 32.89 -6.14 -16.89
CA ALA A 189 31.73 -6.18 -16.01
C ALA A 189 31.74 -5.01 -15.01
N GLN A 190 32.88 -4.74 -14.36
CA GLN A 190 33.02 -3.59 -13.46
C GLN A 190 32.73 -2.26 -14.16
N ALA A 191 33.32 -2.04 -15.34
CA ALA A 191 33.08 -0.82 -16.12
C ALA A 191 31.62 -0.69 -16.60
N ALA A 192 30.97 -1.82 -16.90
CA ALA A 192 29.55 -1.84 -17.28
C ALA A 192 28.64 -1.51 -16.09
N ILE A 193 28.96 -2.00 -14.88
CA ILE A 193 28.24 -1.68 -13.65
C ILE A 193 28.32 -0.17 -13.36
N GLU A 194 29.50 0.42 -13.45
CA GLU A 194 29.70 1.87 -13.21
C GLU A 194 28.84 2.73 -14.15
N ARG A 195 28.81 2.40 -15.45
CA ARG A 195 27.92 3.09 -16.41
C ARG A 195 26.45 2.83 -16.10
N GLY A 196 26.08 1.63 -15.68
CA GLY A 196 24.70 1.31 -15.31
C GLY A 196 24.23 2.09 -14.08
N ILE A 197 25.10 2.27 -13.07
CA ILE A 197 24.82 3.12 -11.90
C ILE A 197 24.66 4.57 -12.35
N ASP A 198 25.56 5.10 -13.19
CA ASP A 198 25.45 6.45 -13.73
C ASP A 198 24.12 6.67 -14.49
N TYR A 199 23.68 5.68 -15.29
CA TYR A 199 22.38 5.72 -15.95
C TYR A 199 21.22 5.76 -14.94
N ILE A 200 21.25 4.91 -13.90
CA ILE A 200 20.23 4.90 -12.84
C ILE A 200 20.11 6.29 -12.20
N LEU A 201 21.24 6.90 -11.82
CA LEU A 201 21.25 8.22 -11.18
C LEU A 201 20.72 9.32 -12.11
N LYS A 202 21.08 9.29 -13.40
CA LYS A 202 20.64 10.29 -14.38
C LYS A 202 19.17 10.14 -14.80
N SER A 203 18.62 8.93 -14.72
CA SER A 203 17.23 8.63 -15.08
C SER A 203 16.25 8.76 -13.92
N GLN A 204 16.71 8.98 -12.69
CA GLN A 204 15.82 9.18 -11.55
C GLN A 204 14.95 10.43 -11.76
N ILE A 205 13.64 10.28 -11.63
CA ILE A 205 12.68 11.33 -11.94
C ILE A 205 12.77 12.44 -10.89
N ARG A 206 12.92 13.68 -11.36
CA ARG A 206 12.85 14.89 -10.53
C ARG A 206 11.48 15.53 -10.70
N ASP A 207 10.70 15.56 -9.63
CA ASP A 207 9.43 16.28 -9.57
C ASP A 207 9.61 17.57 -8.75
N ARG A 208 9.36 18.73 -9.38
CA ARG A 208 9.52 20.06 -8.78
C ARG A 208 10.85 20.25 -8.03
N GLY A 209 11.93 19.73 -8.58
CA GLY A 209 13.28 19.81 -8.02
C GLY A 209 13.64 18.71 -7.01
N ILE A 210 12.69 17.89 -6.58
CA ILE A 210 12.88 16.82 -5.60
C ILE A 210 13.02 15.49 -6.35
N LEU A 211 14.07 14.72 -6.02
CA LEU A 211 14.23 13.37 -6.55
C LEU A 211 13.12 12.44 -6.04
N THR A 212 12.69 11.52 -6.88
CA THR A 212 11.62 10.56 -6.58
C THR A 212 12.12 9.14 -6.80
N ALA A 213 11.54 8.41 -7.74
CA ALA A 213 11.93 7.06 -8.14
C ALA A 213 12.05 6.99 -9.67
N TRP A 214 11.77 5.82 -10.29
CA TRP A 214 11.96 5.59 -11.72
C TRP A 214 10.68 5.15 -12.42
N ASN A 215 10.62 5.36 -13.73
CA ASN A 215 9.63 4.75 -14.61
C ASN A 215 10.06 3.32 -14.98
N GLN A 216 9.16 2.53 -15.59
CA GLN A 216 9.48 1.18 -16.06
C GLN A 216 10.51 1.20 -17.20
N GLN A 217 10.46 2.20 -18.07
CA GLN A 217 11.39 2.37 -19.18
C GLN A 217 11.86 3.82 -19.31
N HIS A 218 13.09 3.99 -19.78
CA HIS A 218 13.70 5.30 -20.01
C HIS A 218 14.43 5.35 -21.36
N HIS A 219 14.45 6.52 -21.98
CA HIS A 219 15.09 6.73 -23.28
C HIS A 219 16.60 6.53 -23.17
N PRO A 220 17.23 5.71 -24.05
CA PRO A 220 18.62 5.29 -23.89
C PRO A 220 19.63 6.43 -23.95
N GLU A 221 19.29 7.59 -24.51
CA GLU A 221 20.23 8.71 -24.64
C GLU A 221 19.87 9.93 -23.78
N THR A 222 18.58 10.18 -23.57
CA THR A 222 18.09 11.40 -22.90
C THR A 222 17.68 11.14 -21.46
N TYR A 223 17.63 9.88 -21.03
CA TYR A 223 17.21 9.43 -19.70
C TYR A 223 15.74 9.71 -19.36
N GLU A 224 14.99 10.33 -20.29
CA GLU A 224 13.58 10.68 -20.09
C GLU A 224 12.72 9.42 -19.90
N PRO A 225 11.71 9.45 -19.03
CA PRO A 225 10.82 8.31 -18.86
C PRO A 225 9.99 8.09 -20.14
N MET A 226 9.91 6.83 -20.59
CA MET A 226 9.24 6.44 -21.83
C MET A 226 8.09 5.46 -21.57
N PRO A 227 7.00 5.48 -22.35
CA PRO A 227 5.92 4.51 -22.20
C PRO A 227 6.34 3.12 -22.73
N GLY A 228 5.72 2.09 -22.17
CA GLY A 228 5.80 0.71 -22.63
C GLY A 228 4.61 0.34 -23.52
N ARG A 229 3.84 -0.67 -23.11
CA ARG A 229 2.57 -1.05 -23.74
C ARG A 229 1.52 0.06 -23.53
N PRO A 230 0.37 0.06 -24.24
CA PRO A 230 -0.65 1.12 -24.10
C PRO A 230 -1.12 1.38 -22.66
N TYR A 231 -1.14 0.35 -21.81
CA TYR A 231 -1.50 0.44 -20.40
C TYR A 231 -0.31 0.66 -19.44
N GLU A 232 0.87 0.99 -19.98
CA GLU A 232 2.11 1.26 -19.23
C GLU A 232 2.61 2.67 -19.61
N PRO A 233 2.04 3.71 -18.98
CA PRO A 233 2.30 5.09 -19.34
C PRO A 233 3.66 5.56 -18.85
N VAL A 234 4.03 6.78 -19.25
CA VAL A 234 5.07 7.56 -18.55
C VAL A 234 4.58 7.87 -17.13
N ALA A 235 5.18 7.24 -16.13
CA ALA A 235 4.79 7.36 -14.73
C ALA A 235 5.95 7.03 -13.79
N ILE A 236 5.83 7.38 -12.51
CA ILE A 236 6.74 6.85 -11.48
C ILE A 236 6.19 5.50 -11.02
N THR A 237 7.05 4.48 -10.91
CA THR A 237 6.62 3.11 -10.60
C THR A 237 7.11 2.63 -9.25
N ALA A 238 6.19 2.15 -8.41
CA ALA A 238 6.55 1.63 -7.09
C ALA A 238 7.26 0.27 -7.20
N TYR A 239 6.76 -0.64 -8.04
CA TYR A 239 7.26 -2.00 -8.13
C TYR A 239 8.72 -2.06 -8.62
N GLU A 240 9.00 -1.54 -9.81
CA GLU A 240 10.34 -1.66 -10.42
C GLU A 240 11.41 -0.88 -9.62
N SER A 241 11.01 0.25 -9.02
CA SER A 241 11.91 1.09 -8.24
C SER A 241 12.43 0.41 -6.97
N VAL A 242 11.69 -0.56 -6.39
CA VAL A 242 12.18 -1.30 -5.20
C VAL A 242 13.48 -2.02 -5.53
N ALA A 243 13.53 -2.74 -6.66
CA ALA A 243 14.73 -3.47 -7.07
C ALA A 243 15.92 -2.54 -7.36
N VAL A 244 15.66 -1.36 -7.94
CA VAL A 244 16.70 -0.34 -8.16
C VAL A 244 17.29 0.13 -6.83
N VAL A 245 16.44 0.44 -5.84
CA VAL A 245 16.88 0.89 -4.52
C VAL A 245 17.65 -0.21 -3.80
N GLU A 246 17.18 -1.46 -3.82
CA GLU A 246 17.86 -2.61 -3.23
C GLU A 246 19.25 -2.83 -3.84
N PHE A 247 19.38 -2.71 -5.17
CA PHE A 247 20.68 -2.79 -5.84
C PHE A 247 21.63 -1.68 -5.39
N LEU A 248 21.18 -0.43 -5.37
CA LEU A 248 22.01 0.71 -4.95
C LEU A 248 22.43 0.60 -3.47
N MET A 249 21.54 0.14 -2.60
CA MET A 249 21.84 -0.12 -1.19
C MET A 249 22.85 -1.25 -0.99
N GLY A 250 22.95 -2.17 -1.93
CA GLY A 250 23.94 -3.25 -1.93
C GLY A 250 25.34 -2.83 -2.34
N LEU A 251 25.54 -1.59 -2.81
CA LEU A 251 26.86 -1.10 -3.21
C LEU A 251 27.78 -0.91 -2.00
N PRO A 252 29.06 -1.30 -2.11
CA PRO A 252 30.04 -1.01 -1.06
C PRO A 252 30.36 0.49 -1.06
N ASP A 253 30.21 1.15 0.09
CA ASP A 253 30.53 2.58 0.29
C ASP A 253 29.89 3.52 -0.76
N PRO A 254 28.54 3.62 -0.79
CA PRO A 254 27.83 4.38 -1.81
C PRO A 254 28.20 5.87 -1.78
N SER A 255 28.40 6.47 -2.96
CA SER A 255 28.69 7.90 -3.10
C SER A 255 27.57 8.77 -2.51
N PRO A 256 27.82 10.06 -2.18
CA PRO A 256 26.76 10.98 -1.76
C PRO A 256 25.57 11.02 -2.73
N GLU A 257 25.83 10.98 -4.03
CA GLU A 257 24.79 10.97 -5.08
C GLU A 257 23.94 9.70 -5.03
N VAL A 258 24.58 8.54 -4.82
CA VAL A 258 23.87 7.27 -4.64
C VAL A 258 23.03 7.28 -3.36
N ARG A 259 23.57 7.80 -2.26
CA ARG A 259 22.86 7.91 -0.98
C ARG A 259 21.65 8.83 -1.08
N GLU A 260 21.78 9.96 -1.78
CA GLU A 260 20.66 10.88 -2.06
C GLU A 260 19.58 10.21 -2.93
N ALA A 261 19.99 9.45 -3.95
CA ALA A 261 19.07 8.71 -4.82
C ALA A 261 18.26 7.68 -4.02
N ILE A 262 18.94 6.89 -3.17
CA ILE A 262 18.31 5.91 -2.28
C ILE A 262 17.33 6.62 -1.32
N LEU A 263 17.81 7.64 -0.60
CA LEU A 263 17.01 8.35 0.40
C LEU A 263 15.73 8.94 -0.22
N SER A 264 15.86 9.58 -1.38
CA SER A 264 14.75 10.21 -2.09
C SER A 264 13.70 9.21 -2.56
N ALA A 265 14.12 8.02 -3.03
CA ALA A 265 13.20 6.96 -3.41
C ALA A 265 12.46 6.36 -2.20
N LEU A 266 13.16 6.13 -1.08
CA LEU A 266 12.55 5.67 0.17
C LEU A 266 11.50 6.67 0.69
N GLU A 267 11.82 7.96 0.67
CA GLU A 267 10.89 9.02 1.04
C GLU A 267 9.68 9.10 0.09
N TRP A 268 9.89 8.88 -1.20
CA TRP A 268 8.81 8.84 -2.19
C TRP A 268 7.89 7.64 -1.95
N PHE A 269 8.43 6.46 -1.60
CA PHE A 269 7.60 5.32 -1.19
C PHE A 269 6.76 5.63 0.06
N GLU A 270 7.34 6.28 1.08
CA GLU A 270 6.59 6.64 2.29
C GLU A 270 5.45 7.62 1.98
N ARG A 271 5.72 8.65 1.16
CA ARG A 271 4.71 9.65 0.74
C ARG A 271 3.58 9.05 -0.10
N THR A 272 3.88 8.09 -0.97
CA THR A 272 2.89 7.53 -1.92
C THR A 272 2.16 6.31 -1.37
N ARG A 273 2.46 5.88 -0.15
CA ARG A 273 1.76 4.77 0.50
C ARG A 273 0.26 5.05 0.60
N LEU A 274 -0.53 4.11 0.09
CA LEU A 274 -1.98 4.18 0.15
C LEU A 274 -2.50 3.83 1.55
N PRO A 275 -3.69 4.33 1.90
CA PRO A 275 -4.45 3.95 3.09
C PRO A 275 -4.36 2.54 3.62
N ASP A 276 -4.60 1.55 2.77
CA ASP A 276 -4.62 0.12 3.09
C ASP A 276 -3.21 -0.47 3.25
N GLY A 277 -2.20 0.40 3.21
CA GLY A 277 -0.79 0.07 3.27
C GLY A 277 -0.25 -0.57 1.98
N THR A 278 -0.94 -0.42 0.85
CA THR A 278 -0.45 -0.80 -0.49
C THR A 278 0.13 0.40 -1.23
N TRP A 279 0.62 0.17 -2.45
CA TRP A 279 1.04 1.17 -3.42
C TRP A 279 0.40 0.83 -4.76
N ALA A 280 -0.02 1.85 -5.50
CA ALA A 280 -0.31 1.69 -6.91
C ALA A 280 0.96 1.37 -7.70
N ARG A 281 0.82 0.67 -8.83
CA ARG A 281 1.95 0.37 -9.70
C ARG A 281 2.47 1.63 -10.40
N PHE A 282 1.57 2.55 -10.78
CA PHE A 282 1.88 3.78 -11.51
C PHE A 282 1.33 5.00 -10.79
N TYR A 283 2.16 6.03 -10.70
CA TYR A 283 1.82 7.34 -10.18
C TYR A 283 2.07 8.43 -11.23
N GLU A 284 1.11 9.31 -11.39
CA GLU A 284 1.21 10.51 -12.24
C GLU A 284 2.31 11.44 -11.71
N ILE A 285 3.28 11.75 -12.58
CA ILE A 285 4.38 12.68 -12.26
C ILE A 285 3.78 14.06 -11.97
N GLY A 286 4.19 14.69 -10.87
CA GLY A 286 3.75 16.02 -10.49
C GLY A 286 2.57 16.05 -9.51
N THR A 287 1.83 14.95 -9.38
CA THR A 287 0.67 14.87 -8.46
C THR A 287 0.77 13.72 -7.47
N ASP A 288 1.63 12.72 -7.72
CA ASP A 288 1.70 11.47 -6.94
C ASP A 288 0.33 10.76 -6.86
N ARG A 289 -0.56 10.97 -7.83
CA ARG A 289 -1.87 10.29 -7.88
C ARG A 289 -1.73 8.93 -8.55
N PRO A 290 -2.31 7.86 -7.98
CA PRO A 290 -2.47 6.59 -8.68
C PRO A 290 -3.17 6.77 -10.02
N ILE A 291 -2.66 6.11 -11.06
CA ILE A 291 -3.27 6.09 -12.40
C ILE A 291 -3.45 4.68 -12.93
N PHE A 292 -4.53 4.50 -13.71
CA PHE A 292 -4.97 3.23 -14.27
C PHE A 292 -5.26 3.38 -15.75
N LEU A 293 -4.87 2.40 -16.56
CA LEU A 293 -5.03 2.45 -18.02
C LEU A 293 -5.58 1.14 -18.58
N GLY A 294 -6.56 1.26 -19.46
CA GLY A 294 -7.05 0.15 -20.27
C GLY A 294 -6.18 -0.06 -21.52
N ARG A 295 -6.64 -0.93 -22.41
CA ARG A 295 -5.94 -1.15 -23.70
C ARG A 295 -6.02 0.06 -24.64
N ASP A 296 -6.91 0.99 -24.36
CA ASP A 296 -7.06 2.28 -25.04
C ASP A 296 -5.96 3.30 -24.69
N GLY A 297 -5.18 3.05 -23.64
CA GLY A 297 -4.12 3.93 -23.17
C GLY A 297 -4.60 5.26 -22.58
N ILE A 298 -5.86 5.34 -22.15
CA ILE A 298 -6.42 6.54 -21.53
C ILE A 298 -6.22 6.46 -20.02
N VAL A 299 -5.56 7.49 -19.45
CA VAL A 299 -5.37 7.68 -18.00
C VAL A 299 -6.72 7.84 -17.30
N ARG A 300 -6.91 7.03 -16.26
CA ARG A 300 -8.05 7.06 -15.33
C ARG A 300 -7.54 7.08 -13.89
N TYR A 301 -8.40 7.48 -12.97
CA TYR A 301 -8.02 7.65 -11.55
C TYR A 301 -8.75 6.68 -10.63
N SER A 302 -9.57 5.78 -11.19
CA SER A 302 -10.13 4.63 -10.50
C SER A 302 -9.93 3.35 -11.32
N ILE A 303 -9.57 2.27 -10.64
CA ILE A 303 -9.43 0.93 -11.25
C ILE A 303 -10.77 0.44 -11.83
N HIS A 304 -11.91 0.90 -11.32
CA HIS A 304 -13.23 0.52 -11.83
C HIS A 304 -13.57 1.19 -13.17
N GLU A 305 -12.75 2.13 -13.64
CA GLU A 305 -12.96 2.83 -14.91
C GLU A 305 -12.27 2.14 -16.10
N ILE A 306 -11.41 1.14 -15.86
CA ILE A 306 -10.72 0.38 -16.92
C ILE A 306 -11.42 -0.96 -17.21
N ASP A 307 -11.07 -1.61 -18.32
CA ASP A 307 -11.66 -2.89 -18.73
C ASP A 307 -11.45 -4.00 -17.68
N GLU A 308 -12.46 -4.84 -17.44
CA GLU A 308 -12.43 -5.94 -16.44
C GLU A 308 -11.23 -6.89 -16.62
N GLU A 309 -10.85 -7.18 -17.87
CA GLU A 309 -9.67 -7.98 -18.22
C GLU A 309 -8.36 -7.35 -17.72
N ARG A 310 -8.27 -6.01 -17.73
CA ARG A 310 -7.11 -5.29 -17.20
C ARG A 310 -7.17 -5.13 -15.70
N GLN A 311 -8.37 -5.02 -15.10
CA GLN A 311 -8.53 -4.99 -13.65
C GLN A 311 -8.00 -6.27 -13.00
N THR A 312 -8.29 -7.42 -13.61
CA THR A 312 -8.01 -8.75 -13.04
C THR A 312 -6.72 -9.39 -13.54
N GLY A 313 -6.29 -9.07 -14.77
CA GLY A 313 -5.12 -9.66 -15.41
C GLY A 313 -3.80 -8.91 -15.20
N TYR A 314 -3.79 -7.83 -14.42
CA TYR A 314 -2.60 -7.02 -14.17
C TYR A 314 -2.59 -6.49 -12.73
N ALA A 315 -1.44 -6.57 -12.06
CA ALA A 315 -1.30 -6.11 -10.68
C ALA A 315 -1.15 -4.58 -10.65
N TRP A 316 -2.26 -3.88 -10.39
CA TRP A 316 -2.31 -2.42 -10.24
C TRP A 316 -1.94 -1.93 -8.85
N TYR A 317 -2.11 -2.77 -7.83
CA TYR A 317 -1.75 -2.48 -6.46
C TYR A 317 -0.88 -3.60 -5.89
N GLY A 318 0.02 -3.24 -4.98
CA GLY A 318 0.89 -4.21 -4.33
C GLY A 318 1.52 -3.67 -3.06
N THR A 319 2.16 -4.56 -2.31
CA THR A 319 2.84 -4.24 -1.05
C THR A 319 4.35 -4.14 -1.23
N TRP A 320 4.81 -3.92 -2.46
CA TRP A 320 6.21 -4.11 -2.88
C TRP A 320 7.22 -3.32 -2.02
N PRO A 321 7.03 -2.01 -1.74
CA PRO A 321 7.97 -1.26 -0.89
C PRO A 321 7.93 -1.62 0.60
N ARG A 322 6.90 -2.34 1.08
CA ARG A 322 6.65 -2.56 2.52
C ARG A 322 7.83 -3.21 3.22
N GLY A 323 8.37 -4.29 2.65
CA GLY A 323 9.48 -5.04 3.23
C GLY A 323 10.76 -4.19 3.31
N LEU A 324 11.08 -3.48 2.22
CA LEU A 324 12.22 -2.57 2.15
C LEU A 324 12.11 -1.44 3.19
N LEU A 325 10.97 -0.76 3.26
CA LEU A 325 10.72 0.32 4.23
C LEU A 325 10.84 -0.16 5.68
N GLN A 326 10.27 -1.33 5.98
CA GLN A 326 10.40 -1.93 7.30
C GLN A 326 11.87 -2.26 7.63
N ALA A 327 12.62 -2.80 6.67
CA ALA A 327 14.01 -3.17 6.87
C ALA A 327 14.91 -1.93 7.11
N VAL A 328 14.75 -0.85 6.33
CA VAL A 328 15.57 0.37 6.50
C VAL A 328 15.25 1.12 7.80
N ARG A 329 14.01 1.07 8.27
CA ARG A 329 13.59 1.65 9.57
C ARG A 329 14.15 0.83 10.73
N THR A 330 13.95 -0.48 10.72
CA THR A 330 14.35 -1.35 11.85
C THR A 330 15.88 -1.48 11.99
N SER A 331 16.63 -1.40 10.88
CA SER A 331 18.10 -1.43 10.90
C SER A 331 18.75 -0.10 11.26
N GLY A 332 18.01 1.01 11.30
CA GLY A 332 18.56 2.36 11.44
C GLY A 332 19.26 2.89 10.18
N TYR A 333 19.16 2.19 9.04
CA TYR A 333 19.75 2.59 7.77
C TYR A 333 19.20 3.94 7.28
N LEU A 334 17.90 4.18 7.46
CA LEU A 334 17.27 5.44 7.08
C LEU A 334 17.87 6.62 7.84
N ASP A 335 18.03 6.50 9.16
CA ASP A 335 18.64 7.56 9.99
C ASP A 335 20.11 7.79 9.61
N ALA A 336 20.84 6.72 9.29
CA ALA A 336 22.22 6.81 8.80
C ALA A 336 22.31 7.56 7.46
N LEU A 337 21.38 7.33 6.53
CA LEU A 337 21.33 8.07 5.26
C LEU A 337 21.19 9.57 5.49
N TYR A 338 20.22 9.99 6.31
CA TYR A 338 20.02 11.41 6.66
C TYR A 338 21.28 12.03 7.26
N ALA A 339 21.88 11.37 8.26
CA ALA A 339 23.09 11.87 8.91
C ALA A 339 24.28 11.99 7.94
N SER A 340 24.27 11.18 6.87
CA SER A 340 25.36 11.11 5.90
C SER A 340 25.28 12.16 4.78
N LEU A 341 24.18 12.93 4.70
CA LEU A 341 23.90 13.92 3.65
C LEU A 341 23.65 15.32 4.26
N PRO A 342 24.68 15.95 4.87
CA PRO A 342 24.51 17.18 5.64
C PRO A 342 24.14 18.42 4.82
N GLU A 343 24.35 18.39 3.50
CA GLU A 343 24.01 19.51 2.59
C GLU A 343 22.59 19.40 2.03
N ARG A 344 21.86 18.33 2.36
CA ARG A 344 20.50 18.10 1.86
C ARG A 344 19.52 19.08 2.49
N SER A 345 18.74 19.77 1.65
CA SER A 345 17.69 20.70 2.08
C SER A 345 16.31 20.07 2.22
N VAL A 346 16.12 18.83 1.73
CA VAL A 346 14.83 18.13 1.80
C VAL A 346 14.60 17.59 3.24
N PRO A 347 13.55 18.06 3.94
CA PRO A 347 13.25 17.66 5.30
C PRO A 347 12.49 16.33 5.37
N ARG A 348 12.79 15.53 6.40
CA ARG A 348 11.95 14.44 6.87
C ARG A 348 10.81 15.02 7.69
N ILE A 349 9.58 14.74 7.29
CA ILE A 349 8.37 15.14 8.00
C ILE A 349 7.72 13.88 8.56
N GLU A 350 7.56 13.83 9.87
CA GLU A 350 6.92 12.73 10.59
C GLU A 350 5.83 13.25 11.50
N ILE A 351 4.81 12.42 11.72
CA ILE A 351 3.82 12.66 12.74
C ILE A 351 3.74 11.48 13.69
N ALA A 352 3.33 11.75 14.93
CA ALA A 352 2.97 10.75 15.92
C ALA A 352 1.61 11.09 16.54
N GLY A 353 0.95 10.06 17.11
CA GLY A 353 -0.41 10.15 17.64
C GLY A 353 -1.43 9.43 16.75
N PRO A 354 -2.74 9.53 17.06
CA PRO A 354 -3.79 8.76 16.39
C PRO A 354 -3.80 8.96 14.87
N LEU A 355 -3.52 10.16 14.37
CA LEU A 355 -3.49 10.47 12.94
C LEU A 355 -2.30 9.84 12.17
N ALA A 356 -1.31 9.29 12.88
CA ALA A 356 -0.16 8.63 12.27
C ALA A 356 -0.46 7.19 11.81
N GLU A 357 -1.57 6.62 12.27
CA GLU A 357 -2.01 5.29 11.86
C GLU A 357 -2.50 5.30 10.38
N PRO A 358 -2.53 4.15 9.68
CA PRO A 358 -3.11 4.08 8.35
C PRO A 358 -4.64 4.23 8.40
N GLN A 359 -5.17 5.35 7.90
CA GLN A 359 -6.61 5.66 7.86
C GLN A 359 -7.36 5.44 9.20
N PRO A 360 -6.97 6.14 10.26
CA PRO A 360 -7.65 6.04 11.53
C PRO A 360 -9.04 6.67 11.42
N GLU A 361 -10.01 6.06 12.10
CA GLU A 361 -11.28 6.72 12.42
C GLU A 361 -11.11 7.48 13.74
N VAL A 362 -11.36 8.78 13.70
CA VAL A 362 -11.14 9.69 14.83
C VAL A 362 -12.34 10.60 15.05
N HIS A 363 -12.47 11.12 16.27
CA HIS A 363 -13.51 12.06 16.66
C HIS A 363 -13.03 13.03 17.73
N GLY A 364 -13.53 14.27 17.70
CA GLY A 364 -13.23 15.31 18.68
C GLY A 364 -11.82 15.88 18.58
N ALA A 365 -11.24 16.22 19.73
CA ALA A 365 -9.91 16.80 19.82
C ALA A 365 -8.81 15.73 19.70
N VAL A 366 -8.14 15.68 18.55
CA VAL A 366 -7.11 14.69 18.24
C VAL A 366 -5.72 15.32 18.34
N PRO A 367 -4.86 14.91 19.28
CA PRO A 367 -3.49 15.41 19.36
C PRO A 367 -2.61 14.80 18.25
N VAL A 368 -1.84 15.63 17.57
CA VAL A 368 -0.82 15.22 16.60
C VAL A 368 0.52 15.89 16.93
N GLU A 369 1.55 15.06 17.14
CA GLU A 369 2.93 15.54 17.25
C GLU A 369 3.52 15.60 15.85
N ILE A 370 4.23 16.68 15.52
CA ILE A 370 4.82 16.88 14.20
C ILE A 370 6.31 17.12 14.37
N ALA A 371 7.12 16.28 13.73
CA ALA A 371 8.57 16.42 13.70
C ALA A 371 9.02 16.76 12.28
N VAL A 372 9.80 17.83 12.16
CA VAL A 372 10.48 18.22 10.91
C VAL A 372 11.97 18.13 11.17
N THR A 373 12.63 17.17 10.53
CA THR A 373 14.07 16.92 10.68
C THR A 373 14.79 17.19 9.38
N LEU A 374 15.84 17.99 9.45
CA LEU A 374 16.75 18.27 8.34
C LEU A 374 18.14 18.54 8.90
N PRO A 375 19.21 18.33 8.12
CA PRO A 375 20.58 18.54 8.58
C PRO A 375 20.85 19.95 9.15
N ASP A 376 20.32 20.98 8.49
CA ASP A 376 20.36 22.36 8.98
C ASP A 376 18.94 22.87 9.27
N PRO A 377 18.46 22.79 10.52
CA PRO A 377 17.12 23.25 10.89
C PRO A 377 16.85 24.72 10.57
N SER A 378 17.90 25.55 10.45
CA SER A 378 17.75 26.97 10.12
C SER A 378 17.35 27.21 8.66
N ALA A 379 17.45 26.20 7.81
CA ALA A 379 16.99 26.27 6.42
C ALA A 379 15.46 26.26 6.29
N VAL A 380 14.71 25.89 7.34
CA VAL A 380 13.23 25.97 7.31
C VAL A 380 12.80 27.42 7.47
N THR A 381 12.02 27.91 6.52
CA THR A 381 11.43 29.25 6.57
C THR A 381 10.00 29.24 7.10
N GLU A 382 9.27 28.15 6.86
CA GLU A 382 7.89 27.97 7.34
C GLU A 382 7.53 26.48 7.41
N VAL A 383 6.79 26.11 8.46
CA VAL A 383 6.03 24.88 8.58
C VAL A 383 4.56 25.27 8.69
N ALA A 384 3.77 24.89 7.69
CA ALA A 384 2.33 25.10 7.66
C ALA A 384 1.59 23.76 7.73
N VAL A 385 0.58 23.67 8.59
CA VAL A 385 -0.26 22.48 8.75
C VAL A 385 -1.68 22.86 8.39
N HIS A 386 -2.28 22.09 7.49
CA HIS A 386 -3.68 22.23 7.10
C HIS A 386 -4.45 20.96 7.40
N VAL A 387 -5.75 21.09 7.65
CA VAL A 387 -6.72 20.01 7.58
C VAL A 387 -7.61 20.31 6.38
N ASP A 388 -7.47 19.52 5.32
CA ASP A 388 -7.93 19.85 3.97
C ASP A 388 -7.45 21.26 3.56
N GLU A 389 -8.36 22.20 3.40
CA GLU A 389 -8.09 23.60 3.04
C GLU A 389 -7.93 24.51 4.26
N LEU A 390 -8.21 24.02 5.48
CA LEU A 390 -8.19 24.82 6.71
C LEU A 390 -6.77 24.88 7.29
N LEU A 391 -6.18 26.08 7.33
CA LEU A 391 -4.90 26.31 8.03
C LEU A 391 -5.07 26.18 9.54
N VAL A 392 -4.40 25.21 10.15
CA VAL A 392 -4.43 24.96 11.61
C VAL A 392 -3.16 25.40 12.32
N TYR A 393 -2.03 25.53 11.60
CA TYR A 393 -0.76 26.01 12.15
C TYR A 393 0.12 26.62 11.06
N SER A 394 0.82 27.72 11.35
CA SER A 394 1.93 28.23 10.53
C SER A 394 2.97 28.90 11.42
N ALA A 395 4.24 28.49 11.31
CA ALA A 395 5.37 29.12 11.99
C ALA A 395 6.71 28.75 11.32
N PRO A 396 7.82 29.44 11.62
CA PRO A 396 9.16 29.09 11.10
C PRO A 396 9.77 27.76 11.60
N ALA A 397 9.04 26.99 12.41
CA ALA A 397 9.46 25.70 12.94
C ALA A 397 8.23 24.82 13.21
N ALA A 398 8.44 23.52 13.40
CA ALA A 398 7.35 22.62 13.80
C ALA A 398 6.81 22.97 15.21
N PRO A 399 5.54 22.64 15.53
CA PRO A 399 4.99 22.83 16.86
C PRO A 399 5.87 22.21 17.96
N SER A 400 6.12 22.93 19.05
CA SER A 400 6.96 22.44 20.17
C SER A 400 6.28 21.39 21.05
N GLY A 401 5.05 21.00 20.72
CA GLY A 401 4.22 20.01 21.41
C GLY A 401 3.08 19.55 20.50
N ALA A 402 2.17 18.73 21.02
CA ALA A 402 1.05 18.23 20.23
C ALA A 402 0.16 19.39 19.74
N LEU A 403 -0.05 19.45 18.42
CA LEU A 403 -1.08 20.27 17.79
C LEU A 403 -2.42 19.54 17.93
N THR A 404 -3.47 20.23 18.34
CA THR A 404 -4.81 19.63 18.42
C THR A 404 -5.56 19.86 17.11
N VAL A 405 -5.95 18.77 16.45
CA VAL A 405 -6.89 18.77 15.33
C VAL A 405 -8.29 18.54 15.88
N ASP A 406 -9.17 19.53 15.78
CA ASP A 406 -10.56 19.39 16.19
C ASP A 406 -11.40 18.82 15.04
N THR A 407 -11.71 17.53 15.11
CA THR A 407 -12.54 16.88 14.09
C THR A 407 -14.03 17.08 14.32
N ALA A 408 -14.46 17.60 15.48
CA ALA A 408 -15.88 17.88 15.72
C ALA A 408 -16.42 18.99 14.80
N ALA A 409 -15.53 19.86 14.33
CA ALA A 409 -15.83 20.89 13.34
C ALA A 409 -15.80 20.39 11.88
N LEU A 410 -15.38 19.15 11.65
CA LEU A 410 -15.30 18.55 10.32
C LEU A 410 -16.57 17.74 10.00
N PRO A 411 -17.04 17.75 8.74
CA PRO A 411 -18.03 16.78 8.28
C PRO A 411 -17.61 15.33 8.57
N ASP A 412 -18.55 14.42 8.75
CA ASP A 412 -18.21 12.99 8.79
C ASP A 412 -17.75 12.53 7.41
N GLY A 413 -16.62 11.82 7.34
CA GLY A 413 -16.02 11.42 6.07
C GLY A 413 -14.50 11.51 6.03
N PRO A 414 -13.91 11.35 4.82
CA PRO A 414 -12.46 11.38 4.63
C PRO A 414 -11.91 12.80 4.65
N HIS A 415 -10.77 12.98 5.33
CA HIS A 415 -10.02 14.23 5.45
C HIS A 415 -8.51 14.00 5.31
N GLN A 416 -7.76 15.07 5.08
CA GLN A 416 -6.30 15.06 5.00
C GLN A 416 -5.67 16.04 5.97
N LEU A 417 -4.73 15.58 6.79
CA LEU A 417 -3.75 16.44 7.44
C LEU A 417 -2.59 16.67 6.47
N ILE A 418 -2.32 17.93 6.12
CA ILE A 418 -1.30 18.32 5.15
C ILE A 418 -0.23 19.12 5.88
N VAL A 419 0.98 18.57 6.00
CA VAL A 419 2.15 19.26 6.54
C VAL A 419 3.02 19.74 5.39
N THR A 420 3.18 21.05 5.29
CA THR A 420 4.00 21.73 4.28
C THR A 420 5.19 22.39 4.96
N VAL A 421 6.39 22.15 4.44
CA VAL A 421 7.63 22.79 4.89
C VAL A 421 8.22 23.57 3.72
N HIS A 422 8.44 24.86 3.92
CA HIS A 422 9.15 25.74 3.01
C HIS A 422 10.60 25.89 3.47
N THR A 423 11.53 25.82 2.53
CA THR A 423 12.97 25.91 2.78
C THR A 423 13.58 27.13 2.10
N ALA A 424 14.73 27.58 2.61
CA ALA A 424 15.41 28.81 2.18
C ALA A 424 15.88 28.79 0.71
N ASP A 425 16.01 27.61 0.10
CA ASP A 425 16.28 27.41 -1.33
C ASP A 425 15.05 27.59 -2.22
N GLY A 426 13.88 27.89 -1.63
CA GLY A 426 12.62 28.12 -2.33
C GLY A 426 11.83 26.85 -2.63
N LEU A 427 12.28 25.68 -2.15
CA LEU A 427 11.53 24.43 -2.30
C LEU A 427 10.38 24.33 -1.28
N GLN A 428 9.36 23.57 -1.68
CA GLN A 428 8.21 23.24 -0.86
C GLN A 428 8.11 21.72 -0.72
N HIS A 429 8.07 21.24 0.52
CA HIS A 429 8.01 19.83 0.86
C HIS A 429 6.68 19.53 1.53
N VAL A 430 5.88 18.67 0.91
CA VAL A 430 4.53 18.33 1.39
C VAL A 430 4.46 16.87 1.81
N ARG A 431 3.85 16.61 2.97
CA ARG A 431 3.37 15.31 3.41
C ARG A 431 1.88 15.37 3.74
N ARG A 432 1.16 14.29 3.42
CA ARG A 432 -0.28 14.16 3.62
C ARG A 432 -0.56 12.90 4.43
N TYR A 433 -1.47 13.01 5.40
CA TYR A 433 -1.93 11.91 6.24
C TYR A 433 -3.45 11.87 6.15
N ASN A 434 -3.99 10.75 5.66
CA ASN A 434 -5.44 10.58 5.50
C ASN A 434 -6.04 10.06 6.81
N PHE A 435 -7.18 10.60 7.21
CA PHE A 435 -7.98 10.10 8.32
C PHE A 435 -9.47 10.21 8.01
N ARG A 436 -10.32 9.56 8.81
CA ARG A 436 -11.77 9.67 8.70
C ARG A 436 -12.34 10.29 9.96
N SER A 437 -13.09 11.37 9.82
CA SER A 437 -13.87 11.95 10.91
C SER A 437 -15.17 11.17 11.06
N VAL A 438 -15.48 10.73 12.28
CA VAL A 438 -16.73 10.03 12.63
C VAL A 438 -17.29 10.65 13.90
N ASN A 439 -18.08 11.71 13.78
CA ASN A 439 -18.66 12.42 14.90
C ASN A 439 -20.09 11.96 15.22
N GLY A 440 -20.80 11.34 14.27
CA GLY A 440 -22.15 10.81 14.45
C GLY A 440 -22.21 9.29 14.66
N TRP A 441 -23.31 8.83 15.24
CA TRP A 441 -23.66 7.40 15.27
C TRP A 441 -25.16 7.21 15.03
N THR A 442 -25.51 6.05 14.48
CA THR A 442 -26.90 5.61 14.29
C THR A 442 -27.03 4.16 14.75
N LEU A 443 -28.12 3.84 15.45
CA LEU A 443 -28.49 2.49 15.84
C LEU A 443 -29.89 2.20 15.32
N THR A 444 -30.06 1.03 14.71
CA THR A 444 -31.33 0.58 14.16
C THR A 444 -31.70 -0.78 14.75
N GLU A 445 -32.90 -0.89 15.34
CA GLU A 445 -33.51 -2.17 15.73
C GLU A 445 -34.65 -2.51 14.79
N THR A 446 -34.62 -3.70 14.23
CA THR A 446 -35.77 -4.30 13.52
C THR A 446 -36.44 -5.39 14.34
N PHE A 447 -36.04 -5.56 15.61
CA PHE A 447 -36.51 -6.60 16.53
C PHE A 447 -36.56 -8.00 15.88
N ARG A 448 -35.49 -8.35 15.16
CA ARG A 448 -35.36 -9.64 14.50
C ARG A 448 -35.26 -10.76 15.56
N PRO A 449 -35.97 -11.89 15.39
CA PRO A 449 -35.82 -13.03 16.29
C PRO A 449 -34.38 -13.59 16.29
N PRO A 450 -33.93 -14.21 17.39
CA PRO A 450 -32.62 -14.82 17.48
C PRO A 450 -32.43 -15.94 16.47
N ASP A 451 -31.25 -16.04 15.87
CA ASP A 451 -30.88 -17.18 15.04
C ASP A 451 -30.22 -18.26 15.90
N VAL A 452 -30.58 -19.52 15.66
CA VAL A 452 -29.91 -20.66 16.28
C VAL A 452 -28.86 -21.19 15.32
N SER A 453 -27.59 -20.93 15.62
CA SER A 453 -26.45 -21.49 14.90
C SER A 453 -26.01 -22.81 15.52
N ALA A 454 -25.77 -23.81 14.67
CA ALA A 454 -25.22 -25.11 15.10
C ALA A 454 -23.82 -25.00 15.72
N TRP A 455 -23.10 -23.89 15.48
CA TRP A 455 -21.73 -23.68 15.93
C TRP A 455 -21.61 -22.62 17.04
N PHE A 456 -22.48 -21.61 17.05
CA PHE A 456 -22.37 -20.47 17.98
C PHE A 456 -23.50 -20.40 19.01
N GLY A 457 -24.43 -21.36 19.01
CA GLY A 457 -25.61 -21.31 19.87
C GLY A 457 -26.62 -20.27 19.40
N THR A 458 -27.42 -19.72 20.32
CA THR A 458 -28.41 -18.68 20.04
C THR A 458 -27.73 -17.32 19.94
N VAL A 459 -27.84 -16.67 18.77
CA VAL A 459 -27.40 -15.30 18.55
C VAL A 459 -28.61 -14.38 18.66
N ASP A 460 -28.67 -13.58 19.71
CA ASP A 460 -29.69 -12.55 19.90
C ASP A 460 -29.23 -11.26 19.21
N TYR A 461 -30.08 -10.67 18.37
CA TYR A 461 -29.77 -9.48 17.58
C TYR A 461 -30.18 -8.17 18.25
N LEU A 462 -30.92 -8.25 19.36
CA LEU A 462 -31.34 -7.07 20.12
C LEU A 462 -30.11 -6.41 20.76
N GLN A 463 -29.91 -5.12 20.48
CA GLN A 463 -28.77 -4.32 20.94
C GLN A 463 -29.04 -3.58 22.26
N ALA A 464 -30.20 -3.81 22.88
CA ALA A 464 -30.53 -3.28 24.20
C ALA A 464 -29.55 -3.79 25.26
N SER A 465 -28.96 -2.89 26.05
CA SER A 465 -28.07 -3.21 27.17
C SER A 465 -28.82 -3.79 28.37
N GLU A 466 -30.12 -3.52 28.49
CA GLU A 466 -31.01 -4.11 29.49
C GLU A 466 -32.38 -4.40 28.87
N ARG A 467 -32.99 -5.52 29.26
CA ARG A 467 -34.39 -5.84 28.96
C ARG A 467 -35.05 -6.54 30.14
N SER A 468 -36.34 -6.30 30.33
CA SER A 468 -37.18 -7.10 31.21
C SER A 468 -37.53 -8.46 30.58
N ASP A 469 -37.99 -9.42 31.40
CA ASP A 469 -38.15 -10.82 30.98
C ASP A 469 -39.39 -11.09 30.12
N GLY A 470 -40.38 -10.20 30.09
CA GLY A 470 -41.68 -10.46 29.46
C GLY A 470 -41.71 -10.30 27.94
N TRP A 471 -40.58 -10.01 27.29
CA TRP A 471 -40.49 -9.84 25.84
C TRP A 471 -40.43 -11.17 25.08
N SER A 472 -41.17 -11.24 23.99
CA SER A 472 -41.15 -12.33 23.00
C SER A 472 -41.03 -11.76 21.59
N TYR A 473 -40.57 -12.57 20.65
CA TYR A 473 -40.47 -12.20 19.23
C TYR A 473 -41.69 -12.68 18.44
N SER A 474 -42.13 -11.85 17.49
CA SER A 474 -43.21 -12.16 16.54
C SER A 474 -42.72 -11.99 15.11
N SER A 475 -42.88 -13.03 14.28
CA SER A 475 -42.45 -13.07 12.87
C SER A 475 -43.62 -13.46 11.97
N GLY A 476 -43.65 -12.98 10.72
CA GLY A 476 -44.77 -13.20 9.80
C GLY A 476 -45.83 -12.09 9.80
N ASP A 477 -46.94 -12.28 9.09
CA ASP A 477 -48.09 -11.37 8.98
C ASP A 477 -47.78 -9.91 8.62
N GLY A 478 -46.64 -9.64 7.98
CA GLY A 478 -46.16 -8.27 7.79
C GLY A 478 -47.09 -7.37 6.97
N ALA A 479 -47.96 -7.93 6.13
CA ALA A 479 -49.00 -7.17 5.45
C ALA A 479 -49.97 -6.45 6.42
N GLN A 480 -50.22 -7.00 7.60
CA GLN A 480 -51.04 -6.38 8.65
C GLN A 480 -50.26 -5.30 9.44
N PHE A 481 -48.93 -5.30 9.33
CA PHE A 481 -48.02 -4.43 10.05
C PHE A 481 -47.21 -3.57 9.07
N PHE A 482 -47.86 -3.07 8.03
CA PHE A 482 -47.29 -2.08 7.10
C PHE A 482 -45.99 -2.55 6.41
N GLY A 483 -45.85 -3.85 6.19
CA GLY A 483 -44.71 -4.50 5.54
C GLY A 483 -43.62 -4.97 6.50
N ASP A 484 -43.70 -4.65 7.79
CA ASP A 484 -42.75 -5.10 8.81
C ASP A 484 -42.96 -6.58 9.10
N GLY A 485 -41.90 -7.39 8.99
CA GLY A 485 -41.93 -8.84 9.14
C GLY A 485 -41.39 -9.37 10.47
N THR A 486 -40.91 -8.51 11.37
CA THR A 486 -40.32 -8.89 12.67
C THR A 486 -40.62 -7.86 13.76
N ARG A 487 -41.13 -8.30 14.91
CA ARG A 487 -41.59 -7.41 15.99
C ARG A 487 -41.26 -7.98 17.36
N LEU A 488 -41.17 -7.11 18.35
CA LEU A 488 -41.17 -7.47 19.77
C LEU A 488 -42.57 -7.32 20.36
N VAL A 489 -43.01 -8.31 21.12
CA VAL A 489 -44.33 -8.35 21.77
C VAL A 489 -44.18 -8.73 23.23
N ARG A 490 -45.15 -8.36 24.07
CA ARG A 490 -45.17 -8.80 25.46
C ARG A 490 -45.90 -10.13 25.60
N SER A 491 -45.41 -10.99 26.47
CA SER A 491 -45.99 -12.31 26.74
C SER A 491 -47.19 -12.22 27.69
N GLU A 492 -47.19 -11.22 28.57
CA GLU A 492 -48.22 -10.98 29.59
C GLU A 492 -48.52 -9.47 29.75
N ASN A 493 -49.60 -9.14 30.48
CA ASN A 493 -49.99 -7.75 30.78
C ASN A 493 -49.14 -7.15 31.93
N THR A 494 -47.81 -7.25 31.81
CA THR A 494 -46.82 -6.72 32.74
C THR A 494 -46.20 -5.44 32.20
N ALA A 495 -45.59 -4.63 33.07
CA ALA A 495 -44.80 -3.50 32.62
C ALA A 495 -43.44 -4.01 32.14
N GLU A 496 -43.08 -3.68 30.90
CA GLU A 496 -41.84 -4.18 30.27
C GLU A 496 -41.01 -3.01 29.74
N HIS A 497 -39.68 -3.13 29.83
CA HIS A 497 -38.75 -2.10 29.42
C HIS A 497 -37.57 -2.64 28.61
N LEU A 498 -36.98 -1.74 27.83
CA LEU A 498 -35.74 -1.91 27.10
C LEU A 498 -34.85 -0.70 27.34
N VAL A 499 -33.54 -0.90 27.51
CA VAL A 499 -32.56 0.18 27.70
C VAL A 499 -31.44 0.05 26.67
N TRP A 500 -31.02 1.17 26.09
CA TRP A 500 -29.84 1.27 25.22
C TRP A 500 -28.83 2.25 25.80
N GLU A 501 -27.53 1.96 25.65
CA GLU A 501 -26.48 2.96 25.87
C GLU A 501 -26.47 3.92 24.68
N THR A 502 -26.63 5.21 24.94
CA THR A 502 -26.89 6.23 23.91
C THR A 502 -26.10 7.50 24.20
N PRO A 503 -24.76 7.49 24.00
CA PRO A 503 -23.93 8.67 24.25
C PRO A 503 -24.40 9.85 23.39
N TYR A 504 -24.60 11.01 24.01
CA TYR A 504 -25.05 12.24 23.35
C TYR A 504 -26.21 12.04 22.34
N LEU A 505 -27.20 11.24 22.72
CA LEU A 505 -28.42 10.99 21.95
C LEU A 505 -29.05 12.31 21.49
N ARG A 506 -29.42 12.37 20.21
CA ARG A 506 -30.10 13.54 19.62
C ARG A 506 -31.51 13.21 19.20
N TYR A 507 -31.68 12.06 18.54
CA TYR A 507 -32.91 11.67 17.90
C TYR A 507 -33.31 10.25 18.30
N VAL A 508 -34.61 10.08 18.55
CA VAL A 508 -35.26 8.81 18.83
C VAL A 508 -36.48 8.70 17.96
N GLU A 509 -36.58 7.63 17.19
CA GLU A 509 -37.77 7.24 16.45
C GLU A 509 -38.15 5.80 16.79
N VAL A 510 -39.40 5.58 17.19
CA VAL A 510 -39.92 4.25 17.52
C VAL A 510 -41.18 4.02 16.71
N THR A 511 -41.23 2.91 15.98
CA THR A 511 -42.44 2.44 15.32
C THR A 511 -43.15 1.43 16.20
N LEU A 512 -44.41 1.71 16.49
CA LEU A 512 -45.34 0.85 17.21
C LEU A 512 -46.48 0.44 16.27
N TYR A 513 -47.03 -0.75 16.50
CA TYR A 513 -48.33 -1.13 15.95
C TYR A 513 -49.31 -1.29 17.09
N VAL A 514 -50.45 -0.62 17.01
CA VAL A 514 -51.45 -0.59 18.09
C VAL A 514 -52.86 -0.86 17.56
N THR A 515 -53.68 -1.55 18.35
CA THR A 515 -55.10 -1.78 18.02
C THR A 515 -56.00 -0.60 18.42
N ASP A 516 -55.54 0.23 19.36
CA ASP A 516 -56.16 1.51 19.74
C ASP A 516 -55.05 2.59 19.73
N PRO A 517 -55.21 3.68 18.96
CA PRO A 517 -54.27 4.80 18.95
C PRO A 517 -53.91 5.36 20.34
N ALA A 518 -54.81 5.24 21.33
CA ALA A 518 -54.54 5.68 22.70
C ALA A 518 -53.37 4.93 23.36
N PHE A 519 -53.08 3.69 22.95
CA PHE A 519 -51.97 2.90 23.50
C PHE A 519 -50.59 3.41 23.08
N ALA A 520 -50.48 4.09 21.93
CA ALA A 520 -49.21 4.69 21.51
C ALA A 520 -48.75 5.77 22.49
N GLY A 521 -49.69 6.57 23.02
CA GLY A 521 -49.40 7.60 24.03
C GLY A 521 -49.10 7.07 25.43
N ALA A 522 -49.32 5.77 25.68
CA ALA A 522 -49.00 5.13 26.96
C ALA A 522 -47.55 4.61 27.03
N VAL A 523 -46.86 4.52 25.89
CA VAL A 523 -45.43 4.13 25.85
C VAL A 523 -44.58 5.32 26.30
N SER A 524 -43.75 5.11 27.31
CA SER A 524 -42.83 6.14 27.79
C SER A 524 -41.44 5.96 27.21
N LEU A 525 -40.85 7.08 26.80
CA LEU A 525 -39.42 7.19 26.46
C LEU A 525 -38.76 8.04 27.53
N GLU A 526 -37.72 7.54 28.16
CA GLU A 526 -36.99 8.23 29.22
C GLU A 526 -35.50 8.26 28.90
N LEU A 527 -34.85 9.39 29.17
CA LEU A 527 -33.41 9.54 29.04
C LEU A 527 -32.77 9.56 30.42
N TRP A 528 -31.75 8.75 30.62
CA TRP A 528 -30.81 8.91 31.72
C TRP A 528 -29.80 10.00 31.38
N ALA A 529 -29.77 11.06 32.18
CA ALA A 529 -28.76 12.11 32.10
C ALA A 529 -28.64 12.81 33.46
N ASN A 530 -27.46 13.31 33.79
CA ASN A 530 -27.14 13.99 35.05
C ASN A 530 -27.55 13.15 36.28
N GLY A 531 -27.40 11.83 36.21
CA GLY A 531 -27.70 10.89 37.31
C GLY A 531 -29.18 10.62 37.59
N SER A 532 -30.09 10.97 36.67
CA SER A 532 -31.53 10.68 36.83
C SER A 532 -32.24 10.37 35.51
N TRP A 533 -33.35 9.63 35.58
CA TRP A 533 -34.25 9.41 34.45
C TRP A 533 -35.19 10.61 34.29
N ARG A 534 -35.34 11.09 33.06
CA ARG A 534 -36.33 12.11 32.68
C ARG A 534 -37.16 11.65 31.49
N ALA A 535 -38.45 11.91 31.51
CA ALA A 535 -39.32 11.62 30.38
C ALA A 535 -38.99 12.52 29.18
N LEU A 536 -38.94 11.92 27.99
CA LEU A 536 -38.96 12.63 26.72
C LEU A 536 -40.42 12.90 26.32
N SER A 537 -40.64 13.93 25.52
CA SER A 537 -41.97 14.29 24.99
C SER A 537 -42.04 13.96 23.49
N PRO A 538 -42.35 12.72 23.11
CA PRO A 538 -42.44 12.35 21.70
C PRO A 538 -43.67 12.96 21.03
N THR A 539 -43.52 13.36 19.77
CA THR A 539 -44.67 13.53 18.87
C THR A 539 -45.08 12.16 18.33
N VAL A 540 -46.38 11.94 18.16
CA VAL A 540 -46.92 10.69 17.59
C VAL A 540 -47.50 10.99 16.22
N ASP A 541 -46.97 10.32 15.19
CA ASP A 541 -47.55 10.28 13.85
C ASP A 541 -48.34 8.97 13.70
N LEU A 542 -49.60 9.05 13.29
CA LEU A 542 -50.52 7.92 13.26
C LEU A 542 -50.98 7.64 11.83
N GLN A 543 -50.71 6.42 11.37
CA GLN A 543 -51.29 5.87 10.15
C GLN A 543 -52.35 4.83 10.52
N PRO A 544 -53.65 5.14 10.35
CA PRO A 544 -54.72 4.22 10.66
C PRO A 544 -54.69 2.96 9.78
N GLY A 545 -55.08 1.83 10.37
CA GLY A 545 -55.32 0.57 9.66
C GLY A 545 -56.32 -0.29 10.41
N ASP A 546 -56.65 -1.45 9.83
CA ASP A 546 -57.62 -2.42 10.39
C ASP A 546 -57.01 -3.84 10.35
N PRO A 547 -56.83 -4.52 11.50
CA PRO A 547 -57.15 -4.08 12.87
C PRO A 547 -56.02 -3.26 13.54
N TRP A 548 -54.88 -3.08 12.88
CA TRP A 548 -53.69 -2.43 13.43
C TRP A 548 -53.44 -1.06 12.80
N SER A 549 -53.17 -0.06 13.63
CA SER A 549 -52.64 1.23 13.21
C SER A 549 -51.14 1.30 13.49
N GLN A 550 -50.38 1.96 12.61
CA GLN A 550 -48.98 2.26 12.86
C GLN A 550 -48.87 3.62 13.57
N ALA A 551 -48.10 3.66 14.65
CA ALA A 551 -47.78 4.87 15.38
C ALA A 551 -46.26 5.07 15.42
N VAL A 552 -45.78 6.21 14.93
CA VAL A 552 -44.35 6.55 14.94
C VAL A 552 -44.11 7.64 15.98
N LEU A 553 -43.41 7.29 17.05
CA LEU A 553 -43.02 8.20 18.12
C LEU A 553 -41.68 8.83 17.77
N ARG A 554 -41.60 10.15 17.76
CA ARG A 554 -40.36 10.91 17.49
C ARG A 554 -40.04 11.85 18.64
N ALA A 555 -38.85 11.76 19.21
CA ALA A 555 -38.41 12.62 20.29
C ALA A 555 -36.99 13.16 20.05
N ARG A 556 -36.74 14.37 20.59
CA ARG A 556 -35.39 14.92 20.75
C ARG A 556 -34.90 14.69 22.18
N ALA A 557 -33.63 14.31 22.33
CA ALA A 557 -33.01 14.02 23.62
C ALA A 557 -32.13 15.18 24.13
N GLU A 558 -32.71 16.38 24.29
CA GLU A 558 -32.00 17.62 24.62
C GLU A 558 -31.27 17.57 25.97
N GLY A 559 -29.93 17.62 26.03
CA GLY A 559 -29.17 17.51 27.29
C GLY A 559 -28.73 16.08 27.61
N SER A 560 -28.66 15.23 26.60
CA SER A 560 -27.92 13.98 26.64
C SER A 560 -26.41 14.23 26.81
N GLU A 561 -25.72 13.30 27.47
CA GLU A 561 -24.30 13.34 27.78
C GLU A 561 -23.62 12.01 27.38
N ALA A 562 -22.31 11.90 27.55
CA ALA A 562 -21.55 10.69 27.18
C ALA A 562 -22.08 9.40 27.85
N GLY A 563 -22.57 9.49 29.09
CA GLY A 563 -23.13 8.36 29.84
C GLY A 563 -24.64 8.18 29.69
N SER A 564 -25.28 8.83 28.72
CA SER A 564 -26.73 8.76 28.57
C SER A 564 -27.22 7.39 28.14
N ARG A 565 -28.43 7.06 28.62
CA ARG A 565 -29.17 5.85 28.22
C ARG A 565 -30.58 6.21 27.83
N LEU A 566 -31.14 5.50 26.86
CA LEU A 566 -32.56 5.58 26.53
C LEU A 566 -33.28 4.39 27.12
N ARG A 567 -34.37 4.62 27.84
CA ARG A 567 -35.31 3.58 28.27
C ARG A 567 -36.64 3.74 27.54
N LEU A 568 -37.12 2.66 26.93
CA LEU A 568 -38.48 2.52 26.47
C LEU A 568 -39.25 1.68 27.48
N THR A 569 -40.46 2.07 27.84
CA THR A 569 -41.32 1.27 28.73
C THR A 569 -42.75 1.21 28.22
N VAL A 570 -43.28 -0.01 28.18
CA VAL A 570 -44.70 -0.26 27.90
C VAL A 570 -45.37 -0.65 29.23
N PRO A 571 -46.33 0.13 29.74
CA PRO A 571 -46.91 -0.11 31.06
C PRO A 571 -47.90 -1.29 31.04
N ALA A 572 -48.13 -1.89 32.21
CA ALA A 572 -49.08 -2.99 32.41
C ALA A 572 -50.54 -2.62 32.05
N SER A 573 -50.87 -1.33 31.97
CA SER A 573 -52.18 -0.83 31.58
C SER A 573 -52.50 -1.03 30.09
N VAL A 574 -51.48 -1.17 29.25
CA VAL A 574 -51.66 -1.54 27.83
C VAL A 574 -51.80 -3.07 27.79
N PRO A 575 -52.80 -3.65 27.11
CA PRO A 575 -52.87 -5.09 26.92
C PRO A 575 -51.70 -5.61 26.06
N ALA A 576 -51.16 -6.79 26.39
CA ALA A 576 -50.08 -7.43 25.63
C ALA A 576 -50.45 -7.69 24.17
N SER A 577 -51.71 -8.01 23.91
CA SER A 577 -52.26 -8.25 22.56
C SER A 577 -52.56 -6.97 21.77
N ALA A 578 -52.34 -5.79 22.34
CA ALA A 578 -52.78 -4.53 21.75
C ALA A 578 -51.63 -3.63 21.25
N LEU A 579 -50.36 -4.04 21.45
CA LEU A 579 -49.19 -3.25 21.06
C LEU A 579 -48.01 -4.15 20.69
N HIS A 580 -47.45 -3.93 19.50
CA HIS A 580 -46.19 -4.54 19.04
C HIS A 580 -45.13 -3.44 18.80
N LEU A 581 -43.87 -3.69 19.16
CA LEU A 581 -42.73 -2.86 18.77
C LEU A 581 -42.20 -3.33 17.42
N GLY A 582 -42.12 -2.45 16.43
CA GLY A 582 -41.67 -2.78 15.07
C GLY A 582 -40.26 -2.34 14.75
N HIS A 583 -39.98 -1.06 14.98
CA HIS A 583 -38.70 -0.45 14.59
C HIS A 583 -38.20 0.54 15.64
N LEU A 584 -36.89 0.64 15.79
CA LEU A 584 -36.23 1.71 16.54
C LEU A 584 -35.12 2.31 15.67
N GLU A 585 -35.07 3.62 15.59
CA GLU A 585 -33.92 4.34 15.05
C GLU A 585 -33.46 5.36 16.10
N LEU A 586 -32.19 5.27 16.49
CA LEU A 586 -31.53 6.19 17.40
C LEU A 586 -30.39 6.86 16.65
N ALA A 587 -30.22 8.16 16.83
CA ALA A 587 -29.05 8.86 16.33
C ALA A 587 -28.50 9.83 17.36
N GLY A 588 -27.17 9.87 17.48
CA GLY A 588 -26.46 10.73 18.41
C GLY A 588 -25.09 11.13 17.88
N THR A 589 -24.29 11.72 18.76
CA THR A 589 -22.92 12.11 18.46
C THR A 589 -21.93 11.37 19.37
N LEU A 590 -20.69 11.18 18.92
CA LEU A 590 -19.60 10.63 19.73
C LEU A 590 -18.88 11.74 20.51
N VAL A 591 -19.11 12.99 20.14
CA VAL A 591 -18.57 14.18 20.79
C VAL A 591 -19.70 15.08 21.28
N GLN A 592 -19.42 15.89 22.29
CA GLN A 592 -20.34 16.94 22.71
C GLN A 592 -20.37 18.00 21.61
N ALA A 593 -21.52 18.15 20.92
CA ALA A 593 -21.68 19.28 19.99
C ALA A 593 -21.80 20.57 20.82
N GLU A 594 -20.95 21.56 20.51
CA GLU A 594 -21.00 22.92 21.07
C GLU A 594 -22.29 23.67 20.71
#